data_AF-D8FTH4-F1
#
_entry.id   AF-D8FTH4-F1
#
_cell.length_a   1.000
_cell.length_b   1.000
_cell.length_c   1.000
_cell.angle_alpha   90.00
_cell.angle_beta   90.00
_cell.angle_gamma   90.00
#
_symmetry.space_group_name_H-M   'P 1'
#
loop_
_entity.id
_entity.type
_entity.pdbx_description
1 polymer ?
#
loop_
_entity_poly.entity_id
_entity_poly.type
_entity_poly.pdbx_seq_one_letter_code
_entity_poly.pdbx_strand_id
1 'polypeptide(L)'
;MLPTMFEIDFTLTAANHIRTYRKFEQQIILDAVEEQLIYEPIIETRNRKRLGENDLSDWELRVEKYRVFYDVVIEGDSGVVHIKAVGHKEHNILYIGGKEVQL
;
A
#
# COMPACT_ATOMS: atom_id res chain seq x y z
N MET A 1 -23.09 -0.48 6.04
CA MET A 1 -22.80 0.75 5.25
C MET A 1 -21.31 0.71 4.92
N LEU A 2 -20.76 1.47 3.96
CA LEU A 2 -19.28 1.54 3.91
C LEU A 2 -18.77 2.38 5.08
N PRO A 3 -17.63 2.01 5.70
CA PRO A 3 -17.02 2.83 6.73
C PRO A 3 -16.73 4.22 6.20
N THR A 4 -16.99 5.25 7.02
CA THR A 4 -16.63 6.63 6.67
C THR A 4 -15.14 6.90 6.89
N MET A 5 -14.43 5.99 7.55
CA MET A 5 -13.00 6.05 7.83
C MET A 5 -12.46 4.63 8.00
N PHE A 6 -11.24 4.41 7.56
CA PHE A 6 -10.53 3.15 7.67
C PHE A 6 -9.33 3.28 8.60
N GLU A 7 -9.12 2.29 9.46
CA GLU A 7 -7.87 2.15 10.21
C GLU A 7 -6.76 1.70 9.26
N ILE A 8 -5.56 2.26 9.40
CA ILE A 8 -4.39 1.83 8.64
C ILE A 8 -3.53 0.95 9.54
N ASP A 9 -3.37 -0.32 9.16
CA ASP A 9 -2.53 -1.28 9.86
C ASP A 9 -1.35 -1.70 8.98
N PHE A 10 -0.13 -1.62 9.54
CA PHE A 10 1.07 -2.07 8.85
C PHE A 10 1.49 -3.43 9.38
N THR A 11 1.55 -4.41 8.50
CA THR A 11 2.22 -5.66 8.81
C THR A 11 3.68 -5.41 9.21
N LEU A 12 4.24 -6.27 10.06
CA LEU A 12 5.67 -6.20 10.44
C LEU A 12 6.59 -6.18 9.20
N THR A 13 6.23 -6.95 8.17
CA THR A 13 6.92 -7.00 6.88
C THR A 13 6.92 -5.63 6.19
N ALA A 14 5.75 -5.01 6.01
CA ALA A 14 5.65 -3.68 5.41
C ALA A 14 6.42 -2.62 6.21
N ALA A 15 6.28 -2.63 7.55
CA ALA A 15 7.01 -1.71 8.42
C ALA A 15 8.53 -1.86 8.25
N ASN A 16 9.03 -3.10 8.13
CA ASN A 16 10.45 -3.35 7.88
C ASN A 16 10.90 -2.88 6.50
N HIS A 17 10.09 -3.08 5.46
CA HIS A 17 10.38 -2.52 4.14
C HIS A 17 10.52 -0.99 4.19
N ILE A 18 9.58 -0.30 4.81
CA ILE A 18 9.61 1.16 4.95
C ILE A 18 10.90 1.61 5.66
N ARG A 19 11.29 0.93 6.74
CA ARG A 19 12.50 1.26 7.51
C ARG A 19 13.80 1.19 6.72
N THR A 20 13.84 0.49 5.58
CA THR A 20 15.03 0.43 4.72
C THR A 20 15.26 1.70 3.90
N TYR A 21 14.22 2.51 3.69
CA TYR A 21 14.33 3.77 2.94
C TYR A 21 14.87 4.91 3.81
N ARG A 22 15.31 6.01 3.19
CA ARG A 22 15.74 7.21 3.92
C ARG A 22 14.54 7.89 4.58
N LYS A 23 14.79 8.72 5.61
CA LYS A 23 13.72 9.34 6.41
C LYS A 23 12.72 10.16 5.59
N PHE A 24 13.18 10.92 4.59
CA PHE A 24 12.28 11.68 3.73
C PHE A 24 11.43 10.77 2.82
N GLU A 25 11.99 9.66 2.35
CA GLU A 25 11.29 8.66 1.54
C GLU A 25 10.22 7.94 2.38
N GLN A 26 10.55 7.61 3.64
CA GLN A 26 9.59 7.09 4.61
C GLN A 26 8.40 8.03 4.76
N GLN A 27 8.65 9.33 4.95
CA GLN A 27 7.59 10.32 5.12
C GLN A 27 6.68 10.41 3.89
N ILE A 28 7.26 10.46 2.69
CA ILE A 28 6.49 10.48 1.42
C ILE A 28 5.54 9.28 1.33
N ILE A 29 6.01 8.08 1.72
CA ILE A 29 5.19 6.86 1.68
C ILE A 29 4.07 6.91 2.72
N LEU A 30 4.39 7.30 3.96
CA LEU A 30 3.43 7.31 5.07
C LEU A 30 2.35 8.37 4.86
N ASP A 31 2.72 9.58 4.45
CA ASP A 31 1.77 10.67 4.15
C ASP A 31 0.80 10.26 3.04
N ALA A 32 1.33 9.65 1.96
CA ALA A 32 0.50 9.21 0.85
C ALA A 32 -0.44 8.06 1.25
N VAL A 33 -0.01 7.14 2.12
CA VAL A 33 -0.88 6.09 2.66
C VAL A 33 -2.03 6.70 3.46
N GLU A 34 -1.71 7.62 4.36
CA GLU A 34 -2.69 8.31 5.20
C GLU A 34 -3.70 9.10 4.35
N GLU A 35 -3.21 9.99 3.48
CA GLU A 35 -4.04 10.85 2.64
C GLU A 35 -4.94 10.05 1.69
N GLN A 36 -4.39 8.98 1.09
CA GLN A 36 -5.08 8.29 0.00
C GLN A 36 -5.94 7.12 0.45
N LEU A 37 -5.73 6.53 1.64
CA LEU A 37 -6.38 5.29 2.04
C LEU A 37 -7.33 5.42 3.24
N ILE A 38 -7.28 6.50 4.01
CA ILE A 38 -8.15 6.65 5.19
C ILE A 38 -9.64 6.70 4.83
N TYR A 39 -10.02 7.27 3.69
CA TYR A 39 -11.44 7.50 3.36
C TYR A 39 -11.96 6.62 2.22
N GLU A 40 -11.16 6.44 1.15
CA GLU A 40 -11.60 5.79 -0.08
C GLU A 40 -10.61 4.73 -0.61
N PRO A 41 -10.22 3.73 0.22
CA PRO A 41 -9.17 2.77 -0.15
C PRO A 41 -9.58 1.78 -1.24
N ILE A 42 -10.88 1.64 -1.51
CA ILE A 42 -11.44 0.72 -2.53
C ILE A 42 -11.90 1.42 -3.80
N ILE A 43 -11.69 2.74 -3.90
CA ILE A 43 -12.07 3.51 -5.08
C ILE A 43 -10.87 3.64 -6.00
N GLU A 44 -10.95 3.04 -7.19
CA GLU A 44 -9.87 3.13 -8.18
C GLU A 44 -9.60 4.58 -8.59
N THR A 45 -8.31 4.92 -8.68
CA THR A 45 -7.85 6.22 -9.18
C THR A 45 -6.64 6.01 -10.09
N ARG A 46 -6.08 7.10 -10.64
CA ARG A 46 -4.82 6.99 -11.41
C ARG A 46 -3.68 6.35 -10.59
N ASN A 47 -3.67 6.60 -9.28
CA ASN A 47 -2.61 6.17 -8.38
C ASN A 47 -3.01 4.93 -7.56
N ARG A 48 -4.26 4.47 -7.62
CA ARG A 48 -4.76 3.33 -6.86
C ARG A 48 -5.38 2.32 -7.81
N LYS A 49 -4.76 1.15 -7.92
CA LYS A 49 -5.17 0.12 -8.87
C LYS A 49 -5.57 -1.13 -8.14
N ARG A 50 -6.69 -1.72 -8.55
CA ARG A 50 -7.00 -3.10 -8.22
C ARG A 50 -6.05 -4.00 -9.01
N LEU A 51 -5.37 -4.87 -8.29
CA LEU A 51 -4.59 -5.93 -8.87
C LEU A 51 -5.54 -7.10 -9.17
N GLY A 52 -5.26 -7.85 -10.23
CA GLY A 52 -5.97 -9.11 -10.48
C GLY A 52 -5.60 -10.17 -9.43
N GLU A 53 -5.94 -11.42 -9.70
CA GLU A 53 -5.51 -12.54 -8.84
C GLU A 53 -3.98 -12.59 -8.74
N ASN A 54 -3.44 -12.28 -7.57
CA ASN A 54 -2.02 -12.40 -7.22
C ASN A 54 -1.87 -12.66 -5.72
N ASP A 55 -0.77 -13.30 -5.32
CA ASP A 55 -0.57 -13.71 -3.92
C ASP A 55 -0.17 -12.55 -2.99
N LEU A 56 0.21 -11.39 -3.54
CA LEU A 56 0.72 -10.29 -2.74
C LEU A 56 -0.42 -9.48 -2.11
N SER A 57 -1.35 -8.98 -2.91
CA SER A 57 -2.45 -8.12 -2.45
C SER A 57 -3.47 -7.82 -3.55
N ASP A 58 -4.68 -7.43 -3.15
CA ASP A 58 -5.74 -7.01 -4.05
C ASP A 58 -5.52 -5.60 -4.61
N TRP A 59 -4.71 -4.75 -3.96
CA TRP A 59 -4.53 -3.35 -4.36
C TRP A 59 -3.08 -2.89 -4.39
N GLU A 60 -2.79 -1.98 -5.32
CA GLU A 60 -1.55 -1.23 -5.46
C GLU A 60 -1.84 0.27 -5.35
N LEU A 61 -1.27 0.94 -4.34
CA LEU A 61 -1.12 2.39 -4.30
C LEU A 61 0.26 2.78 -4.87
N ARG A 62 0.25 3.73 -5.79
CA ARG A 62 1.42 4.25 -6.50
C ARG A 62 1.79 5.62 -5.92
N VAL A 63 2.97 5.69 -5.32
CA VAL A 63 3.51 6.91 -4.71
C VAL A 63 4.87 7.18 -5.34
N GLU A 64 4.94 8.08 -6.33
CA GLU A 64 6.15 8.28 -7.14
C GLU A 64 6.73 6.96 -7.68
N LYS A 65 7.99 6.63 -7.33
CA LYS A 65 8.62 5.35 -7.63
C LYS A 65 8.18 4.21 -6.70
N TYR A 66 7.60 4.50 -5.54
CA TYR A 66 7.18 3.52 -4.55
C TYR A 66 5.85 2.86 -4.91
N ARG A 67 5.69 1.62 -4.47
CA ARG A 67 4.47 0.82 -4.57
C ARG A 67 4.11 0.29 -3.20
N VAL A 68 2.88 0.55 -2.79
CA VAL A 68 2.32 0.09 -1.52
C VAL A 68 1.23 -0.91 -1.85
N PHE A 69 1.36 -2.12 -1.33
CA PHE A 69 0.45 -3.23 -1.58
C PHE A 69 -0.40 -3.45 -0.33
N TYR A 70 -1.72 -3.45 -0.50
CA TYR A 70 -2.64 -3.51 0.62
C TYR A 70 -3.94 -4.25 0.30
N ASP A 71 -4.55 -4.79 1.34
CA ASP A 71 -5.88 -5.39 1.30
C ASP A 71 -6.83 -4.58 2.20
N VAL A 72 -8.13 -4.63 1.91
CA VAL A 72 -9.16 -3.94 2.70
C VAL A 72 -10.12 -4.96 3.28
N VAL A 73 -10.27 -4.95 4.59
CA VAL A 73 -11.24 -5.78 5.33
C VAL A 73 -12.35 -4.86 5.84
N ILE A 74 -13.60 -5.20 5.53
CA ILE A 74 -14.78 -4.42 5.95
C ILE A 74 -15.68 -5.33 6.77
N GLU A 75 -15.96 -4.93 8.01
CA GLU A 75 -16.84 -5.64 8.94
C GLU A 75 -17.88 -4.67 9.50
N GLY A 76 -19.12 -4.80 9.04
CA GLY A 76 -20.19 -3.89 9.42
C GLY A 76 -19.91 -2.46 8.97
N ASP A 77 -19.74 -1.55 9.93
CA ASP A 77 -19.43 -0.14 9.71
C ASP A 77 -17.97 0.21 10.05
N SER A 78 -17.12 -0.80 10.25
CA SER A 78 -15.67 -0.66 10.46
C SER A 78 -14.89 -1.21 9.27
N GLY A 79 -13.71 -0.63 9.01
CA GLY A 79 -12.84 -1.08 7.94
C GLY A 79 -11.37 -0.89 8.30
N VAL A 80 -10.54 -1.84 7.87
CA VAL A 80 -9.09 -1.84 8.07
C VAL A 80 -8.41 -1.99 6.72
N VAL A 81 -7.39 -1.17 6.50
CA VAL A 81 -6.46 -1.26 5.37
C VAL A 81 -5.19 -1.91 5.88
N HIS A 82 -4.93 -3.15 5.47
CA HIS A 82 -3.71 -3.87 5.83
C HIS A 82 -2.62 -3.63 4.79
N ILE A 83 -1.61 -2.86 5.15
CA ILE A 83 -0.42 -2.66 4.33
C ILE A 83 0.49 -3.91 4.45
N LYS A 84 0.57 -4.68 3.36
CA LYS A 84 1.27 -5.98 3.31
C LYS A 84 2.70 -5.87 2.82
N ALA A 85 2.97 -5.00 1.86
CA ALA A 85 4.31 -4.78 1.35
C ALA A 85 4.52 -3.37 0.83
N VAL A 86 5.78 -2.93 0.84
CA VAL A 86 6.22 -1.68 0.24
C VAL A 86 7.46 -1.94 -0.58
N GLY A 87 7.43 -1.51 -1.83
CA GLY A 87 8.53 -1.63 -2.77
C GLY A 87 8.79 -0.34 -3.52
N HIS A 88 9.72 -0.37 -4.44
CA HIS A 88 9.98 0.72 -5.38
C HIS A 88 10.34 0.17 -6.75
N LYS A 89 10.08 0.96 -7.77
CA LYS A 89 10.57 0.70 -9.12
C LYS A 89 11.92 1.36 -9.33
N GLU A 90 12.84 0.58 -9.89
CA GLU A 90 14.01 1.11 -10.57
C GLU A 90 13.88 0.75 -12.05
N HIS A 91 13.78 1.77 -12.90
CA HIS A 91 13.37 1.62 -14.30
C HIS A 91 12.03 0.85 -14.40
N ASN A 92 12.05 -0.35 -14.98
CA ASN A 92 10.87 -1.19 -15.17
C ASN A 92 10.75 -2.32 -14.13
N ILE A 93 11.74 -2.48 -13.25
CA ILE A 93 11.85 -3.60 -12.31
C ILE A 93 11.29 -3.16 -10.95
N LEU A 94 10.46 -4.00 -10.34
CA LEU A 94 9.92 -3.80 -9.00
C LEU A 94 10.78 -4.53 -7.98
N TYR A 95 11.24 -3.81 -6.96
CA TYR A 95 11.96 -4.36 -5.82
C TYR A 95 11.12 -4.27 -4.54
N ILE A 96 11.01 -5.38 -3.81
CA ILE A 96 10.38 -5.48 -2.49
C ILE A 96 11.36 -6.17 -1.55
N GLY A 97 11.71 -5.53 -0.42
CA GLY A 97 12.66 -6.10 0.54
C GLY A 97 14.03 -6.43 -0.06
N GLY A 98 14.46 -5.67 -1.08
CA GLY A 98 15.71 -5.88 -1.80
C GLY A 98 15.70 -7.03 -2.82
N LYS A 99 14.54 -7.62 -3.11
CA LYS A 99 14.38 -8.68 -4.12
C LYS A 99 13.53 -8.20 -5.28
N GLU A 100 13.88 -8.60 -6.49
CA GLU A 100 13.02 -8.44 -7.66
C GLU A 100 11.75 -9.27 -7.51
N VAL A 101 10.60 -8.68 -7.83
CA VAL A 101 9.28 -9.30 -7.75
C VAL A 101 8.51 -9.08 -9.05
N GLN A 102 7.82 -10.12 -9.50
CA GLN A 102 6.84 -10.06 -10.60
C GLN A 102 5.43 -10.21 -10.00
N LEU A 103 4.50 -9.41 -10.52
CA LEU A 103 3.10 -9.34 -10.10
C LEU A 103 2.17 -9.65 -11.26
#